data_AF-A0A497TH00-F1
#
_entry.id   AF-A0A497TH00-F1
#
_cell.length_a   1.000
_cell.length_b   1.000
_cell.length_c   1.000
_cell.angle_alpha   90.00
_cell.angle_beta   90.00
_cell.angle_gamma   90.00
#
_symmetry.space_group_name_H-M   'P 1'
#
loop_
_entity.id
_entity.type
_entity.pdbx_description
1 polymer ?
#
loop_
_entity_poly.entity_id
_entity_poly.type
_entity_poly.pdbx_seq_one_letter_code
_entity_poly.pdbx_strand_id
1 'polypeptide(L)'
;MYKLTEEGRKYLEDGLPEIKLMLFLKKPAPLEQAKKTIKNFGIALMWAKKLGWVKIEKGMLVPLERPKTSKTQEALKNFSEGKANENEINLLLERKLIEKEGAVLKKAKALKGKTISTLTPELIKTGLWREVKLKPYNIEAKGKTIYPGKRHPYARFLWAVRRKLIDMGFKEMTGPLIELEFWNFDALFQAQNHPSRDWTQTYTLKHPKKGTLP
;
A
#
# COMPACT_ATOMS: atom_id res chain seq x y z
N MET A 1 -27.15 6.59 14.83
CA MET A 1 -26.93 6.53 16.29
C MET A 1 -25.44 6.35 16.49
N TYR A 2 -24.86 6.90 17.54
CA TYR A 2 -23.43 6.78 17.82
C TYR A 2 -23.25 5.70 18.89
N LYS A 3 -22.21 4.88 18.81
CA LYS A 3 -21.92 3.80 19.76
C LYS A 3 -20.48 3.91 20.23
N LEU A 4 -20.25 3.65 21.52
CA LEU A 4 -18.91 3.57 22.10
C LEU A 4 -18.13 2.41 21.49
N THR A 5 -16.88 2.66 21.10
CA THR A 5 -15.94 1.60 20.70
C THR A 5 -15.47 0.81 21.91
N GLU A 6 -14.81 -0.34 21.70
CA GLU A 6 -14.23 -1.13 22.79
C GLU A 6 -13.21 -0.34 23.62
N GLU A 7 -12.44 0.54 22.96
CA GLU A 7 -11.52 1.46 23.63
C GLU A 7 -12.26 2.56 24.41
N GLY A 8 -13.32 3.13 23.82
CA GLY A 8 -14.17 4.11 24.48
C GLY A 8 -14.82 3.56 25.76
N ARG A 9 -15.26 2.31 25.76
CA ARG A 9 -15.78 1.64 26.97
C ARG A 9 -14.69 1.44 28.03
N LYS A 10 -13.53 0.92 27.63
CA LYS A 10 -12.40 0.74 28.54
C LYS A 10 -12.01 2.06 29.19
N TYR A 11 -11.86 3.15 28.43
CA TYR A 11 -11.47 4.44 28.99
C TYR A 11 -12.54 5.11 29.86
N LEU A 12 -13.80 4.68 29.76
CA LEU A 12 -14.87 5.12 30.65
C LEU A 12 -14.70 4.52 32.05
N GLU A 13 -14.38 3.23 32.13
CA GLU A 13 -14.15 2.50 33.39
C GLU A 13 -12.77 2.79 33.97
N ASP A 14 -11.74 2.73 33.13
CA ASP A 14 -10.35 2.83 33.54
C ASP A 14 -9.83 4.27 33.64
N GLY A 15 -10.48 5.23 32.97
CA GLY A 15 -9.96 6.57 32.75
C GLY A 15 -8.97 6.67 31.58
N LEU A 16 -8.80 7.89 31.05
CA LEU A 16 -8.00 8.12 29.85
C LEU A 16 -6.50 7.80 30.07
N PRO A 17 -5.81 7.23 29.06
CA PRO A 17 -4.38 6.92 29.15
C PRO A 17 -3.51 8.13 29.49
N GLU A 18 -3.84 9.32 28.99
CA GLU A 18 -3.13 10.56 29.30
C GLU A 18 -3.19 10.93 30.79
N ILE A 19 -4.36 10.74 31.41
CA ILE A 19 -4.58 11.07 32.82
C ILE A 19 -3.87 10.04 33.70
N LYS A 20 -3.87 8.75 33.31
CA LYS A 20 -3.05 7.72 33.97
C LYS A 20 -1.56 8.05 33.91
N LEU A 21 -1.08 8.55 32.77
CA LEU A 21 0.31 8.96 32.58
C LEU A 21 0.66 10.17 33.48
N MET A 22 -0.23 11.15 33.61
CA MET A 22 -0.04 12.29 34.50
C MET A 22 -0.15 11.93 36.00
N LEU A 23 -1.03 11.01 36.38
CA LEU A 23 -1.13 10.47 37.75
C LEU A 23 0.14 9.72 38.16
N PHE A 24 0.76 9.01 37.21
CA PHE A 24 2.03 8.30 37.42
C PHE A 24 3.22 9.27 37.50
N LEU A 25 3.24 10.32 36.67
CA LEU A 25 4.26 11.36 36.65
C LEU A 25 4.08 12.37 37.80
N LYS A 26 4.25 11.92 39.05
CA LYS A 26 4.35 12.82 40.23
C LYS A 26 5.68 13.58 40.28
N LYS A 27 6.73 13.03 39.67
CA LYS A 27 8.09 13.57 39.52
C LYS A 27 8.60 13.26 38.10
N PRO A 28 9.65 13.96 37.61
CA PRO A 28 10.28 13.61 36.35
C PRO A 28 10.72 12.15 36.36
N ALA A 29 10.26 11.37 35.39
CA ALA A 29 10.54 9.93 35.33
C ALA A 29 11.20 9.57 34.00
N PRO A 30 12.09 8.56 33.99
CA PRO A 30 12.70 8.07 32.76
C PRO A 30 11.65 7.40 31.86
N LEU A 31 11.80 7.62 30.56
CA LEU A 31 10.88 7.13 29.52
C LEU A 31 10.63 5.62 29.60
N GLU A 32 11.65 4.85 29.99
CA GLU A 32 11.58 3.38 30.08
C GLU A 32 10.66 2.88 31.18
N GLN A 33 10.62 3.58 32.33
CA GLN A 33 9.78 3.20 33.45
C GLN A 33 8.29 3.43 33.14
N ALA A 34 8.00 4.52 32.42
CA ALA A 34 6.63 4.83 32.02
C ALA A 34 6.11 3.89 30.91
N LYS A 35 6.99 3.42 30.02
CA LYS A 35 6.65 2.40 28.99
C LYS A 35 6.24 1.06 29.59
N LYS A 36 6.87 0.62 30.69
CA LYS A 36 6.57 -0.69 31.33
C LYS A 36 5.25 -0.69 32.09
N THR A 37 4.86 0.45 32.68
CA THR A 37 3.69 0.55 33.55
C THR A 37 2.38 0.78 32.81
N ILE A 38 2.41 1.48 31.67
CA ILE A 38 1.20 1.90 30.95
C ILE A 38 1.07 1.12 29.65
N LYS A 39 0.09 0.22 29.57
CA LYS A 39 -0.16 -0.61 28.37
C LYS A 39 -0.32 0.21 27.07
N ASN A 40 -0.93 1.40 27.16
CA ASN A 40 -1.16 2.31 26.03
C ASN A 40 -0.24 3.55 26.07
N PHE A 41 1.02 3.39 26.49
CA PHE A 41 1.96 4.48 26.70
C PHE A 41 2.17 5.36 25.45
N GLY A 42 2.23 4.77 24.25
CA GLY A 42 2.43 5.53 23.00
C GLY A 42 1.30 6.52 22.70
N ILE A 43 0.05 6.12 22.93
CA ILE A 43 -1.12 6.98 22.77
C ILE A 43 -1.15 8.05 23.87
N ALA A 44 -0.89 7.65 25.12
CA ALA A 44 -0.85 8.55 26.26
C ALA A 44 0.18 9.69 26.10
N LEU A 45 1.40 9.37 25.65
CA LEU A 45 2.47 10.34 25.43
C LEU A 45 2.12 11.31 24.29
N MET A 46 1.55 10.80 23.20
CA MET A 46 1.18 11.59 22.02
C MET A 46 0.16 12.67 22.39
N TRP A 47 -0.89 12.29 23.11
CA TRP A 47 -1.93 13.21 23.54
C TRP A 47 -1.46 14.14 24.66
N ALA A 48 -0.70 13.64 25.63
CA ALA A 48 -0.13 14.49 26.69
C ALA A 48 0.82 15.56 26.11
N LYS A 49 1.58 15.25 25.07
CA LYS A 49 2.40 16.23 24.35
C LYS A 49 1.55 17.23 23.55
N LYS A 50 0.51 16.75 22.85
CA LYS A 50 -0.40 17.59 22.04
C LYS A 50 -1.21 18.57 22.90
N LEU A 51 -1.52 18.18 24.14
CA LEU A 51 -2.22 19.01 25.13
C LEU A 51 -1.26 19.89 25.95
N GLY A 52 0.06 19.78 25.75
CA GLY A 52 1.07 20.59 26.46
C GLY A 52 1.37 20.13 27.88
N TRP A 53 0.92 18.94 28.30
CA TRP A 53 1.06 18.48 29.69
C TRP A 53 2.43 17.90 30.00
N VAL A 54 3.18 17.44 29.00
CA VAL A 54 4.49 16.80 29.18
C VAL A 54 5.50 17.30 28.15
N LYS A 55 6.71 17.63 28.61
CA LYS A 55 7.88 17.94 27.80
C LYS A 55 8.92 16.82 27.93
N ILE A 56 9.60 16.51 26.84
CA ILE A 56 10.71 15.54 26.85
C ILE A 56 12.01 16.33 26.87
N GLU A 57 12.79 16.22 27.95
CA GLU A 57 14.12 16.82 28.06
C GLU A 57 15.12 15.73 28.42
N LYS A 58 16.15 15.55 27.56
CA LYS A 58 17.26 14.59 27.76
C LYS A 58 16.81 13.17 28.22
N GLY A 59 15.75 12.63 27.61
CA GLY A 59 15.24 11.29 27.92
C GLY A 59 14.33 11.19 29.16
N MET A 60 14.05 12.31 29.83
CA MET A 60 13.13 12.42 30.96
C MET A 60 11.80 13.04 30.55
N LEU A 61 10.70 12.53 31.11
CA LEU A 61 9.36 13.12 30.98
C LEU A 61 9.15 14.13 32.10
N VAL A 62 9.08 15.42 31.74
CA VAL A 62 8.82 16.51 32.68
C VAL A 62 7.35 16.94 32.57
N PRO A 63 6.54 16.80 33.63
CA PRO A 63 5.15 17.28 33.63
C PRO A 63 5.11 18.82 33.72
N LEU A 64 4.46 19.48 32.77
CA LEU A 64 4.26 20.93 32.70
C LEU A 64 2.96 21.38 33.39
N GLU A 65 1.87 20.64 33.16
CA GLU A 65 0.55 20.92 33.74
C GLU A 65 -0.03 19.67 34.38
N ARG A 66 -0.84 19.82 35.44
CA ARG A 66 -1.46 18.69 36.17
C ARG A 66 -3.00 18.78 36.16
N PRO A 67 -3.64 18.58 35.01
CA PRO A 67 -5.09 18.51 34.97
C PRO A 67 -5.56 17.20 35.63
N LYS A 68 -6.50 17.32 36.59
CA LYS A 68 -7.20 16.18 37.19
C LYS A 68 -8.29 15.61 36.28
N THR A 69 -8.79 16.43 35.34
CA THR A 69 -9.86 16.06 34.40
C THR A 69 -9.51 16.56 33.01
N SER A 70 -9.79 15.74 31.99
CA SER A 70 -9.68 16.14 30.58
C SER A 70 -11.06 16.48 30.04
N LYS A 71 -11.16 17.51 29.20
CA LYS A 71 -12.36 17.82 28.40
C LYS A 71 -12.88 16.58 27.65
N THR A 72 -11.99 15.66 27.26
CA THR A 72 -12.36 14.41 26.60
C THR A 72 -13.03 13.40 27.53
N GLN A 73 -12.66 13.37 28.82
CA GLN A 73 -13.28 12.46 29.78
C GLN A 73 -14.67 12.95 30.18
N GLU A 74 -14.86 14.27 30.27
CA GLU A 74 -16.18 14.89 30.44
C GLU A 74 -17.07 14.62 29.22
N ALA A 75 -16.54 14.80 28.00
CA ALA A 75 -17.25 14.45 26.78
C ALA A 75 -17.68 12.97 26.74
N LEU A 76 -16.82 12.05 27.21
CA LEU A 76 -17.12 10.61 27.25
C LEU A 76 -18.24 10.29 28.26
N LYS A 77 -18.25 10.94 29.43
CA LYS A 77 -19.31 10.83 30.44
C LYS A 77 -20.63 11.41 29.92
N ASN A 78 -20.60 12.62 29.37
CA ASN A 78 -21.76 13.27 28.77
C ASN A 78 -22.36 12.44 27.63
N PHE A 79 -21.52 11.75 26.86
CA PHE A 79 -21.96 10.83 25.81
C PHE A 79 -22.66 9.60 26.37
N SER A 80 -22.16 9.02 27.47
CA SER A 80 -22.80 7.89 28.15
C SER A 80 -24.14 8.26 28.79
N GLU A 81 -24.29 9.51 29.22
CA GLU A 81 -25.53 10.05 29.79
C GLU A 81 -26.50 10.59 28.72
N GLY A 82 -26.12 10.57 27.44
CA GLY A 82 -26.94 11.04 26.33
C GLY A 82 -27.05 12.57 26.20
N LYS A 83 -26.21 13.33 26.90
CA LYS A 83 -26.20 14.82 26.93
C LYS A 83 -25.05 15.45 26.15
N ALA A 84 -24.34 14.68 25.32
CA ALA A 84 -23.17 15.18 24.60
C ALA A 84 -23.55 16.22 23.52
N ASN A 85 -22.79 17.31 23.48
CA ASN A 85 -22.91 18.36 22.46
C ASN A 85 -22.27 17.94 21.13
N GLU A 86 -22.64 18.56 20.01
CA GLU A 86 -22.07 18.25 18.67
C GLU A 86 -20.53 18.40 18.62
N ASN A 87 -20.00 19.40 19.32
CA ASN A 87 -18.54 19.61 19.44
C ASN A 87 -17.85 18.48 20.21
N GLU A 88 -18.52 17.90 21.21
CA GLU A 88 -18.01 16.78 22.00
C GLU A 88 -18.04 15.48 21.17
N ILE A 89 -19.11 15.28 20.39
CA ILE A 89 -19.24 14.13 19.49
C ILE A 89 -18.14 14.15 18.41
N ASN A 90 -17.85 15.32 17.83
CA ASN A 90 -16.77 15.47 16.85
C ASN A 90 -15.39 15.18 17.47
N LEU A 91 -15.15 15.67 18.68
CA LEU A 91 -13.90 15.40 19.41
C LEU A 91 -13.73 13.90 19.71
N LEU A 92 -14.81 13.20 20.06
CA LEU A 92 -14.80 11.76 20.33
C LEU A 92 -14.67 10.92 19.05
N LEU A 93 -15.21 11.41 17.92
CA LEU A 93 -15.03 10.82 16.59
C LEU A 93 -13.58 10.95 16.10
N GLU A 94 -12.95 12.13 16.23
CA GLU A 94 -11.54 12.33 15.89
C GLU A 94 -10.62 11.39 16.69
N ARG A 95 -10.97 11.13 17.95
CA ARG A 95 -10.26 10.22 18.84
C ARG A 95 -10.64 8.75 18.66
N LYS A 96 -11.56 8.42 17.74
CA LYS A 96 -12.09 7.05 17.48
C LYS A 96 -12.67 6.36 18.73
N LEU A 97 -13.18 7.13 19.69
CA LEU A 97 -13.81 6.62 20.91
C LEU A 97 -15.28 6.26 20.69
N ILE A 98 -15.86 6.78 19.61
CA ILE A 98 -17.24 6.58 19.20
C ILE A 98 -17.25 6.26 17.71
N GLU A 99 -18.08 5.30 17.33
CA GLU A 99 -18.38 4.98 15.93
C GLU A 99 -19.84 5.32 15.60
N LYS A 100 -20.07 5.79 14.38
CA LYS A 100 -21.42 6.05 13.88
C LYS A 100 -22.08 4.73 13.50
N GLU A 101 -22.93 4.20 14.38
CA GLU A 101 -23.81 3.09 14.07
C GLU A 101 -24.87 3.53 13.04
N GLY A 102 -24.83 2.93 11.85
CA GLY A 102 -26.04 2.75 11.05
C GLY A 102 -26.21 3.55 9.75
N ALA A 103 -25.15 3.81 8.99
CA ALA A 103 -25.32 3.93 7.52
C ALA A 103 -25.30 2.54 6.86
N VAL A 104 -24.31 1.71 7.24
CA VAL A 104 -24.05 0.40 6.65
C VAL A 104 -25.14 -0.61 7.00
N LEU A 105 -25.52 -0.74 8.29
CA LEU A 105 -26.56 -1.67 8.73
C LEU A 105 -27.96 -1.34 8.21
N LYS A 106 -28.29 -0.04 8.03
CA LYS A 106 -29.58 0.38 7.46
C LYS A 106 -29.66 0.06 5.96
N LYS A 107 -28.59 0.35 5.20
CA LYS A 107 -28.51 -0.02 3.78
C LYS A 107 -28.54 -1.54 3.58
N ALA A 108 -27.84 -2.29 4.43
CA ALA A 108 -27.80 -3.75 4.35
C ALA A 108 -29.14 -4.41 4.72
N LYS A 109 -29.87 -3.90 5.72
CA LYS A 109 -31.23 -4.38 6.04
C LYS A 109 -32.26 -4.03 4.94
N ALA A 110 -32.10 -2.89 4.26
CA ALA A 110 -32.96 -2.52 3.13
C ALA A 110 -32.74 -3.37 1.85
N LEU A 111 -31.69 -4.19 1.83
CA LEU A 111 -31.38 -5.13 0.77
C LEU A 111 -31.94 -6.54 1.03
N LYS A 112 -32.51 -6.78 2.21
CA LYS A 112 -33.16 -8.06 2.56
C LYS A 112 -34.32 -8.32 1.59
N GLY A 113 -34.24 -9.44 0.86
CA GLY A 113 -35.23 -9.83 -0.16
C GLY A 113 -34.98 -9.31 -1.58
N LYS A 114 -33.99 -8.43 -1.82
CA LYS A 114 -33.62 -7.99 -3.17
C LYS A 114 -32.62 -8.94 -3.81
N THR A 115 -32.68 -9.10 -5.13
CA THR A 115 -31.68 -9.88 -5.87
C THR A 115 -30.40 -9.05 -6.04
N ILE A 116 -29.27 -9.53 -5.53
CA ILE A 116 -27.97 -8.84 -5.64
C ILE A 116 -27.06 -9.58 -6.63
N SER A 117 -26.36 -8.82 -7.47
CA SER A 117 -25.38 -9.33 -8.44
C SER A 117 -23.96 -9.48 -7.89
N THR A 118 -23.55 -8.62 -6.96
CA THR A 118 -22.18 -8.58 -6.44
C THR A 118 -22.16 -8.59 -4.92
N LEU A 119 -21.39 -9.51 -4.34
CA LEU A 119 -21.19 -9.61 -2.90
C LEU A 119 -20.29 -8.45 -2.44
N THR A 120 -20.80 -7.61 -1.54
CA THR A 120 -20.03 -6.48 -0.98
C THR A 120 -19.40 -6.86 0.38
N PRO A 121 -18.27 -6.25 0.76
CA PRO A 121 -17.65 -6.48 2.07
C PRO A 121 -18.58 -6.20 3.26
N GLU A 122 -19.51 -5.26 3.10
CA GLU A 122 -20.49 -4.90 4.12
C GLU A 122 -21.48 -6.05 4.40
N LEU A 123 -21.93 -6.76 3.36
CA LEU A 123 -22.82 -7.92 3.49
C LEU A 123 -22.12 -9.09 4.18
N ILE A 124 -20.81 -9.24 3.93
CA ILE A 124 -19.98 -10.27 4.56
C ILE A 124 -19.86 -9.98 6.07
N LYS A 125 -19.47 -8.75 6.44
CA LYS A 125 -19.30 -8.34 7.84
C LYS A 125 -20.59 -8.44 8.67
N THR A 126 -21.74 -8.20 8.04
CA THR A 126 -23.04 -8.21 8.72
C THR A 126 -23.73 -9.58 8.71
N GLY A 127 -23.21 -10.57 7.97
CA GLY A 127 -23.82 -11.89 7.82
C GLY A 127 -25.12 -11.90 6.99
N LEU A 128 -25.56 -10.75 6.49
CA LEU A 128 -26.82 -10.59 5.76
C LEU A 128 -26.80 -11.25 4.38
N TRP A 129 -25.62 -11.61 3.85
CA TRP A 129 -25.48 -12.34 2.59
C TRP A 129 -26.22 -13.69 2.57
N ARG A 130 -26.48 -14.31 3.74
CA ARG A 130 -27.23 -15.57 3.86
C ARG A 130 -28.74 -15.38 3.65
N GLU A 131 -29.25 -14.19 3.91
CA GLU A 131 -30.69 -13.88 3.82
C GLU A 131 -31.08 -13.27 2.47
N VAL A 132 -30.09 -12.96 1.62
CA VAL A 132 -30.28 -12.26 0.34
C VAL A 132 -30.19 -13.26 -0.81
N LYS A 133 -31.04 -13.09 -1.84
CA LYS A 133 -30.96 -13.89 -3.07
C LYS A 133 -29.83 -13.37 -3.96
N LEU A 134 -28.80 -14.18 -4.17
CA LEU A 134 -27.73 -13.88 -5.12
C LEU A 134 -28.14 -14.31 -6.53
N LYS A 135 -27.90 -13.46 -7.53
CA LYS A 135 -28.14 -13.82 -8.93
C LYS A 135 -27.18 -14.95 -9.34
N PRO A 136 -27.67 -16.05 -9.95
CA PRO A 136 -26.79 -17.11 -10.44
C PRO A 136 -25.84 -16.55 -11.52
N TYR A 137 -24.57 -16.93 -11.44
CA TYR A 137 -23.57 -16.53 -12.41
C TYR A 137 -23.61 -17.44 -13.63
N ASN A 138 -23.64 -16.85 -14.84
CA ASN A 138 -23.57 -17.62 -16.07
C ASN A 138 -22.11 -18.01 -16.36
N ILE A 139 -21.81 -19.31 -16.29
CA ILE A 139 -20.46 -19.86 -16.49
C ILE A 139 -20.06 -19.85 -17.97
N GLU A 140 -21.02 -19.93 -18.89
CA GLU A 140 -20.78 -19.95 -20.34
C GLU A 140 -20.44 -18.57 -20.90
N ALA A 141 -20.76 -17.51 -20.15
CA ALA A 141 -20.48 -16.15 -20.57
C ALA A 141 -18.96 -15.88 -20.60
N LYS A 142 -18.46 -15.33 -21.70
CA LYS A 142 -17.07 -14.88 -21.79
C LYS A 142 -16.83 -13.80 -20.75
N GLY A 143 -15.84 -14.05 -19.88
CA GLY A 143 -15.41 -13.08 -18.89
C GLY A 143 -14.76 -11.85 -19.53
N LYS A 144 -14.41 -10.89 -18.67
CA LYS A 144 -13.69 -9.69 -19.11
C LYS A 144 -12.33 -10.08 -19.70
N THR A 145 -12.08 -9.70 -20.96
CA THR A 145 -10.77 -9.92 -21.60
C THR A 145 -9.76 -8.93 -21.01
N ILE A 146 -8.61 -9.46 -20.56
CA ILE A 146 -7.49 -8.66 -20.06
C ILE A 146 -6.41 -8.66 -21.15
N TYR A 147 -5.90 -7.48 -21.50
CA TYR A 147 -4.85 -7.30 -22.50
C TYR A 147 -3.51 -6.99 -21.81
N PRO A 148 -2.69 -8.01 -21.48
CA PRO A 148 -1.36 -7.77 -20.94
C PRO A 148 -0.40 -7.28 -22.02
N GLY A 149 0.73 -6.71 -21.61
CA GLY A 149 1.84 -6.40 -22.51
C GLY A 149 2.36 -7.65 -23.20
N LYS A 150 2.51 -7.62 -24.53
CA LYS A 150 3.00 -8.74 -25.33
C LYS A 150 4.36 -8.40 -25.94
N ARG A 151 5.28 -9.36 -25.95
CA ARG A 151 6.54 -9.26 -26.71
C ARG A 151 6.26 -9.38 -28.21
N HIS A 152 7.02 -8.64 -29.02
CA HIS A 152 6.99 -8.77 -30.48
C HIS A 152 7.26 -10.24 -30.89
N PRO A 153 6.51 -10.82 -31.84
CA PRO A 153 6.66 -12.23 -32.22
C PRO A 153 8.10 -12.61 -32.62
N TYR A 154 8.76 -11.75 -33.40
CA TYR A 154 10.15 -11.99 -33.81
C TYR A 154 11.13 -11.99 -32.63
N ALA A 155 10.97 -11.08 -31.67
CA ALA A 155 11.81 -11.05 -30.47
C ALA A 155 11.61 -12.31 -29.60
N ARG A 156 10.39 -12.85 -29.55
CA ARG A 156 10.10 -14.12 -28.88
C ARG A 156 10.83 -15.28 -29.55
N PHE A 157 10.84 -15.32 -30.88
CA PHE A 157 11.55 -16.32 -31.66
C PHE A 157 13.07 -16.24 -31.44
N LEU A 158 13.66 -15.04 -31.56
CA LEU A 158 15.10 -14.82 -31.30
C LEU A 158 15.50 -15.28 -29.90
N TRP A 159 14.68 -14.97 -28.89
CA TRP A 159 14.94 -15.41 -27.52
C TRP A 159 14.92 -16.93 -27.37
N ALA A 160 14.02 -17.62 -28.08
CA ALA A 160 13.97 -19.08 -28.08
C ALA A 160 15.21 -19.71 -28.75
N VAL A 161 15.65 -19.17 -29.89
CA VAL A 161 16.87 -19.62 -30.60
C VAL A 161 18.10 -19.39 -29.73
N ARG A 162 18.24 -18.17 -29.18
CA ARG A 162 19.34 -17.82 -28.27
C ARG A 162 19.43 -18.80 -27.10
N ARG A 163 18.29 -19.10 -26.46
CA ARG A 163 18.24 -20.05 -25.33
C ARG A 163 18.73 -21.43 -25.73
N LYS A 164 18.26 -21.98 -26.85
CA LYS A 164 18.69 -23.29 -27.35
C LYS A 164 20.20 -23.35 -27.59
N LEU A 165 20.79 -22.32 -28.20
CA LEU A 165 22.24 -22.26 -28.44
C LEU A 165 23.03 -22.21 -27.13
N ILE A 166 22.58 -21.42 -26.15
CA ILE A 166 23.19 -21.37 -24.82
C ILE A 166 23.08 -22.72 -24.11
N ASP A 167 21.94 -23.38 -24.21
CA ASP A 167 21.71 -24.71 -23.61
C ASP A 167 22.64 -25.78 -24.22
N MET A 168 23.06 -25.61 -25.48
CA MET A 168 24.06 -26.45 -26.14
C MET A 168 25.52 -26.08 -25.78
N GLY A 169 25.74 -25.06 -24.95
CA GLY A 169 27.06 -24.61 -24.52
C GLY A 169 27.71 -23.54 -25.40
N PHE A 170 26.98 -22.98 -26.38
CA PHE A 170 27.50 -21.88 -27.19
C PHE A 170 27.55 -20.58 -26.38
N LYS A 171 28.57 -19.76 -26.65
CA LYS A 171 28.71 -18.41 -26.10
C LYS A 171 28.22 -17.39 -27.12
N GLU A 172 27.38 -16.46 -26.68
CA GLU A 172 26.88 -15.38 -27.53
C GLU A 172 28.02 -14.42 -27.90
N MET A 173 28.10 -14.06 -29.18
CA MET A 173 29.03 -13.08 -29.72
C MET A 173 28.25 -11.83 -30.17
N THR A 174 28.85 -10.67 -30.03
CA THR A 174 28.28 -9.38 -30.44
C THR A 174 29.16 -8.73 -31.49
N GLY A 175 28.55 -8.12 -32.51
CA GLY A 175 29.24 -7.35 -33.53
C GLY A 175 28.62 -5.96 -33.70
N PRO A 176 29.35 -5.01 -34.31
CA PRO A 176 28.81 -3.72 -34.72
C PRO A 176 27.73 -3.87 -35.81
N LEU A 177 26.91 -2.84 -35.98
CA LEU A 177 25.95 -2.77 -37.08
C LEU A 177 26.63 -2.49 -38.43
N ILE A 178 27.74 -1.76 -38.39
CA ILE A 178 28.56 -1.40 -39.54
C ILE A 178 29.84 -2.20 -39.44
N GLU A 179 30.09 -3.04 -40.44
CA GLU A 179 31.31 -3.84 -40.53
C GLU A 179 32.24 -3.34 -41.62
N LEU A 180 33.54 -3.60 -41.44
CA LEU A 180 34.52 -3.36 -42.49
C LEU A 180 34.41 -4.44 -43.56
N GLU A 181 34.58 -4.05 -44.82
CA GLU A 181 34.59 -4.99 -45.95
C GLU A 181 35.60 -6.13 -45.75
N PHE A 182 36.73 -5.79 -45.12
CA PHE A 182 37.74 -6.76 -44.71
C PHE A 182 37.17 -7.86 -43.79
N TRP A 183 36.48 -7.52 -42.70
CA TRP A 183 35.94 -8.51 -41.77
C TRP A 183 34.72 -9.25 -42.35
N ASN A 184 33.89 -8.56 -43.12
CA ASN A 184 32.68 -9.13 -43.70
C ASN A 184 32.95 -10.07 -44.89
N PHE A 185 34.06 -9.89 -45.62
CA PHE A 185 34.37 -10.67 -46.82
C PHE A 185 35.80 -11.22 -46.88
N ASP A 186 36.83 -10.38 -46.78
CA ASP A 186 38.23 -10.82 -47.00
C ASP A 186 38.69 -11.83 -45.94
N ALA A 187 38.36 -11.60 -44.67
CA ALA A 187 38.67 -12.49 -43.55
C ALA A 187 37.97 -13.86 -43.65
N LEU A 188 36.87 -13.93 -44.40
CA LEU A 188 36.13 -15.15 -44.70
C LEU A 188 36.60 -15.82 -46.00
N PHE A 189 37.72 -15.35 -46.58
CA PHE A 189 38.29 -15.82 -47.84
C PHE A 189 37.35 -15.70 -49.06
N GLN A 190 36.42 -14.75 -49.03
CA GLN A 190 35.55 -14.48 -50.18
C GLN A 190 36.29 -13.64 -51.22
N ALA A 191 36.22 -14.01 -52.50
CA ALA A 191 36.92 -13.30 -53.57
C ALA A 191 36.46 -11.82 -53.70
N GLN A 192 37.38 -10.94 -54.10
CA GLN A 192 37.11 -9.50 -54.27
C GLN A 192 36.16 -9.18 -55.43
N ASN A 193 36.13 -10.04 -56.45
CA ASN A 193 35.22 -9.94 -57.59
C ASN A 193 33.90 -10.73 -57.39
N HIS A 194 33.61 -11.18 -56.17
CA HIS A 194 32.40 -11.94 -55.90
C HIS A 194 31.13 -11.07 -56.03
N PRO A 195 30.07 -11.54 -56.72
CA PRO A 195 28.85 -10.75 -56.94
C PRO A 195 28.18 -10.18 -55.68
N SER A 196 28.33 -10.84 -54.54
CA SER A 196 27.81 -10.36 -53.24
C SER A 196 28.42 -9.02 -52.77
N ARG A 197 29.58 -8.61 -53.29
CA ARG A 197 30.19 -7.31 -52.97
C ARG A 197 29.65 -6.17 -53.83
N ASP A 198 28.83 -6.49 -54.83
CA ASP A 198 28.27 -5.49 -55.73
C ASP A 198 27.31 -4.54 -55.00
N TRP A 199 27.17 -3.33 -55.52
CA TRP A 199 26.35 -2.27 -54.93
C TRP A 199 24.86 -2.63 -54.83
N THR A 200 24.41 -3.58 -55.66
CA THR A 200 23.04 -4.11 -55.63
C THR A 200 22.77 -5.03 -54.45
N GLN A 201 23.82 -5.66 -53.89
CA GLN A 201 23.71 -6.67 -52.84
C GLN A 201 24.10 -6.11 -51.46
N THR A 202 25.11 -5.24 -51.43
CA THR A 202 25.68 -4.71 -50.18
C THR A 202 25.54 -3.20 -50.10
N TYR A 203 24.98 -2.72 -48.99
CA TYR A 203 24.92 -1.29 -48.71
C TYR A 203 26.28 -0.77 -48.26
N THR A 204 26.88 0.08 -49.07
CA THR A 204 28.13 0.78 -48.74
C THR A 204 27.84 2.13 -48.10
N LEU A 205 28.69 2.54 -47.16
CA LEU A 205 28.55 3.83 -46.48
C LEU A 205 29.16 4.95 -47.31
N LYS A 206 28.43 6.07 -47.40
CA LYS A 206 28.98 7.32 -47.96
C LYS A 206 29.95 7.99 -46.98
N HIS A 207 29.63 7.96 -45.68
CA HIS A 207 30.47 8.46 -44.59
C HIS A 207 30.24 7.63 -43.31
N PRO A 208 31.29 7.11 -42.64
CA PRO A 208 32.70 7.08 -43.07
C PRO A 208 32.94 6.08 -44.22
N LYS A 209 33.89 6.38 -45.12
CA LYS A 209 34.25 5.50 -46.24
C LYS A 209 35.34 4.48 -45.91
N LYS A 210 36.15 4.77 -44.90
CA LYS A 210 37.29 3.95 -44.47
C LYS A 210 37.19 3.79 -42.97
N GLY A 211 37.59 2.61 -42.49
CA GLY A 211 37.83 2.39 -41.07
C GLY A 211 39.26 1.96 -40.83
N THR A 212 39.59 1.80 -39.57
CA THR A 212 40.92 1.37 -39.13
C THR A 212 40.81 -0.08 -38.72
N LEU A 213 41.73 -0.92 -39.21
CA LEU A 213 41.85 -2.28 -38.71
C LEU A 213 42.54 -2.24 -37.34
N PRO A 214 42.11 -3.08 -36.38
CA PRO A 214 42.76 -3.19 -35.08
C PRO A 214 44.19 -3.74 -35.17
#